data_AF-A0A9P8MLH2-F1
#
_entry.id   AF-A0A9P8MLH2-F1
#
_cell.length_a   1.000
_cell.length_b   1.000
_cell.length_c   1.000
_cell.angle_alpha   90.00
_cell.angle_beta   90.00
_cell.angle_gamma   90.00
#
_symmetry.space_group_name_H-M   'P 1'
#
loop_
_entity.id
_entity.type
_entity.pdbx_description
1 polymer ?
#
loop_
_entity_poly.entity_id
_entity_poly.type
_entity_poly.pdbx_seq_one_letter_code
_entity_poly.pdbx_strand_id
1 'polypeptide(L)'
;MDKNPSKNIVEMLNLNASDPKEQGIANALIQRFDKDHFQRLLLEWVVDANVSFRQPEHCRLRHIFEYLNPSVADGVPSKLVLGMPELKISHSGENIAAQILEILESYEILDKVGYITLDNAGNMDTATEEIAEALGFDPKKRRVRCFGHVLNLVVKALLFGHKSDAFEAKINGEPVLDAVQHEIWRKKGPVTLEFRKKCRNGMRRAKEMPLCLREESLLSDNDWKVIELMDRVLVDFEEALRMLEGDAQSRVRKGGRIEAYGNMWDVASTYEFLMDRLEEWKAVAEKFPDPEHLKANINLGWDKLNDYYTKLDETPAYYASAILNPVSRWEDFVAAKRIFLFGKFTESGP
;
A
#
# COMPACT_ATOMS: atom_id res chain seq x y z
N MET A 1 25.34 -9.03 -8.73
CA MET A 1 24.83 -10.39 -8.94
C MET A 1 23.94 -10.33 -10.15
N ASP A 2 24.26 -11.17 -11.12
CA ASP A 2 23.84 -11.11 -12.52
C ASP A 2 22.35 -10.84 -12.70
N LYS A 3 22.06 -9.90 -13.61
CA LYS A 3 20.78 -9.88 -14.31
C LYS A 3 20.59 -11.28 -14.86
N ASN A 4 19.62 -12.03 -14.35
CA ASN A 4 19.24 -13.29 -14.98
C ASN A 4 18.78 -12.90 -16.39
N PRO A 5 19.57 -13.15 -17.45
CA PRO A 5 19.25 -12.64 -18.76
C PRO A 5 17.97 -13.35 -19.17
N SER A 6 16.95 -12.61 -19.57
CA SER A 6 15.94 -13.18 -20.45
C SER A 6 16.73 -13.84 -21.58
N LYS A 7 16.68 -15.18 -21.65
CA LYS A 7 17.42 -15.97 -22.63
C LYS A 7 17.10 -15.40 -24.01
N ASN A 8 18.04 -14.63 -24.58
CA ASN A 8 17.85 -14.07 -25.91
C ASN A 8 17.70 -15.25 -26.87
N ILE A 9 16.79 -15.18 -27.85
CA ILE A 9 16.63 -16.20 -28.91
C ILE A 9 17.99 -16.58 -29.52
N VAL A 10 18.91 -15.61 -29.57
CA VAL A 10 20.32 -15.77 -29.94
C VAL A 10 21.07 -16.75 -29.02
N GLU A 11 20.99 -16.59 -27.70
CA GLU A 11 21.64 -17.48 -26.73
C GLU A 11 21.01 -18.88 -26.71
N MET A 12 19.69 -18.98 -26.87
CA MET A 12 18.98 -20.27 -26.81
C MET A 12 19.28 -21.14 -28.03
N LEU A 13 19.41 -20.53 -29.21
CA LEU A 13 19.72 -21.22 -30.45
C LEU A 13 21.24 -21.28 -30.73
N ASN A 14 22.04 -20.78 -29.77
CA ASN A 14 23.50 -20.67 -29.88
C ASN A 14 23.94 -19.95 -31.17
N LEU A 15 23.18 -18.91 -31.54
CA LEU A 15 23.43 -18.05 -32.68
C LEU A 15 24.41 -16.94 -32.28
N ASN A 16 25.24 -16.50 -33.22
CA ASN A 16 26.14 -15.39 -33.08
C ASN A 16 25.50 -14.13 -33.66
N ALA A 17 25.07 -13.21 -32.78
CA ALA A 17 24.49 -11.92 -33.18
C ALA A 17 25.47 -11.02 -33.97
N SER A 18 26.78 -11.32 -33.94
CA SER A 18 27.78 -10.61 -34.74
C SER A 18 27.91 -11.17 -36.16
N ASP A 19 27.35 -12.34 -36.44
CA ASP A 19 27.26 -12.92 -37.78
C ASP A 19 25.96 -12.42 -38.47
N PRO A 20 26.06 -11.70 -39.61
CA PRO A 20 24.89 -11.15 -40.29
C PRO A 20 23.85 -12.19 -40.71
N LYS A 21 24.28 -13.42 -41.00
CA LYS A 21 23.39 -14.51 -41.42
C LYS A 21 22.64 -15.09 -40.23
N GLU A 22 23.33 -15.30 -39.11
CA GLU A 22 22.71 -15.82 -37.88
C GLU A 22 21.83 -14.77 -37.19
N GLN A 23 22.24 -13.49 -37.24
CA GLN A 23 21.38 -12.36 -36.88
C GLN A 23 20.13 -12.29 -37.77
N GLY A 24 20.27 -12.56 -39.07
CA GLY A 24 19.14 -12.64 -40.00
C GLY A 24 18.14 -13.75 -39.63
N ILE A 25 18.63 -14.90 -39.16
CA ILE A 25 17.81 -16.01 -38.66
C ILE A 25 17.08 -15.61 -37.37
N ALA A 26 17.78 -15.00 -36.42
CA ALA A 26 17.18 -14.50 -35.18
C ALA A 26 16.08 -13.47 -35.46
N ASN A 27 16.34 -12.51 -36.35
CA ASN A 27 15.38 -11.49 -36.77
C ASN A 27 14.15 -12.11 -37.46
N ALA A 28 14.34 -13.10 -38.32
CA ALA A 28 13.24 -13.79 -39.00
C ALA A 28 12.37 -14.60 -38.03
N LEU A 29 12.96 -15.19 -36.98
CA LEU A 29 12.23 -15.90 -35.93
C LEU A 29 11.44 -14.94 -35.03
N ILE A 30 12.02 -13.79 -34.69
CA ILE A 30 11.33 -12.71 -33.96
C ILE A 30 10.15 -12.18 -34.78
N GLN A 31 10.35 -11.92 -36.09
CA GLN A 31 9.30 -11.42 -36.98
C GLN A 31 8.17 -12.44 -37.24
N ARG A 32 8.43 -13.73 -37.07
CA ARG A 32 7.43 -14.79 -37.25
C ARG A 32 6.43 -14.89 -36.11
N PHE A 33 6.74 -14.32 -34.94
CA PHE A 33 5.87 -14.36 -33.79
C PHE A 33 5.14 -13.02 -33.62
N ASP A 34 3.85 -13.03 -33.90
CA ASP A 34 2.95 -11.91 -33.62
C ASP A 34 2.35 -12.08 -32.21
N LYS A 35 2.79 -11.23 -31.29
CA LYS A 35 2.35 -11.22 -29.89
C LYS A 35 0.84 -10.94 -29.77
N ASP A 36 0.31 -10.02 -30.56
CA ASP A 36 -1.10 -9.61 -30.50
C ASP A 36 -2.00 -10.72 -31.07
N HIS A 37 -1.52 -11.44 -32.09
CA HIS A 37 -2.21 -12.63 -32.58
C HIS A 37 -2.19 -13.76 -31.57
N PHE A 38 -1.05 -14.02 -30.92
CA PHE A 38 -0.94 -15.02 -29.86
C PHE A 38 -1.87 -14.73 -28.66
N GLN A 39 -1.92 -13.47 -28.21
CA GLN A 39 -2.84 -13.05 -27.14
C GLN A 39 -4.31 -13.28 -27.53
N ARG A 40 -4.69 -12.99 -28.78
CA ARG A 40 -6.04 -13.25 -29.29
C ARG A 40 -6.39 -14.74 -29.27
N LEU A 41 -5.48 -15.61 -29.74
CA LEU A 41 -5.70 -17.07 -29.72
C LEU A 41 -5.88 -17.61 -28.29
N LEU A 42 -5.09 -17.09 -27.34
CA LEU A 42 -5.22 -17.45 -25.92
C LEU A 42 -6.57 -17.01 -25.35
N LEU A 43 -7.00 -15.78 -25.63
CA LEU A 43 -8.30 -15.26 -25.21
C LEU A 43 -9.46 -16.05 -25.84
N GLU A 44 -9.39 -16.32 -27.13
CA GLU A 44 -10.38 -17.14 -27.85
C GLU A 44 -10.49 -18.52 -27.23
N TRP A 45 -9.37 -19.20 -26.96
CA TRP A 45 -9.38 -20.48 -26.27
C TRP A 45 -10.00 -20.39 -24.86
N VAL A 46 -9.66 -19.36 -24.09
CA VAL A 46 -10.20 -19.16 -22.74
C VAL A 46 -11.72 -19.02 -22.78
N VAL A 47 -12.23 -18.24 -23.73
CA VAL A 47 -13.67 -17.99 -23.92
C VAL A 47 -14.39 -19.24 -24.45
N ASP A 48 -13.88 -19.85 -25.52
CA ASP A 48 -14.50 -21.00 -26.20
C ASP A 48 -14.55 -22.24 -25.30
N ALA A 49 -13.45 -22.54 -24.62
CA ALA A 49 -13.38 -23.69 -23.71
C ALA A 49 -13.96 -23.39 -22.32
N ASN A 50 -14.45 -22.16 -22.07
CA ASN A 50 -14.93 -21.68 -20.78
C ASN A 50 -13.97 -22.03 -19.61
N VAL A 51 -12.66 -21.83 -19.84
CA VAL A 51 -11.63 -22.07 -18.83
C VAL A 51 -11.32 -20.78 -18.06
N SER A 52 -10.74 -20.91 -16.88
CA SER A 52 -10.37 -19.73 -16.07
C SER A 52 -9.26 -18.92 -16.76
N PHE A 53 -9.33 -17.59 -16.67
CA PHE A 53 -8.22 -16.69 -17.07
C PHE A 53 -6.92 -16.93 -16.27
N ARG A 54 -6.97 -17.68 -15.15
CA ARG A 54 -5.78 -18.13 -14.41
C ARG A 54 -5.04 -19.27 -15.13
N GLN A 55 -5.71 -20.00 -16.03
CA GLN A 55 -5.14 -21.16 -16.69
C GLN A 55 -3.94 -20.79 -17.59
N PRO A 56 -4.01 -19.71 -18.40
CA PRO A 56 -2.84 -19.12 -19.07
C PRO A 56 -1.67 -18.74 -18.13
N GLU A 57 -1.96 -18.36 -16.88
CA GLU A 57 -0.96 -17.96 -15.88
C GLU A 57 -0.34 -19.16 -15.15
N HIS A 58 -0.85 -20.38 -15.37
CA HIS A 58 -0.38 -21.58 -14.69
C HIS A 58 1.12 -21.79 -14.96
N CYS A 59 1.93 -21.88 -13.90
CA CYS A 59 3.40 -21.90 -13.98
C CYS A 59 3.96 -22.91 -15.00
N ARG A 60 3.38 -24.12 -15.09
CA ARG A 60 3.81 -25.13 -16.08
C ARG A 60 3.48 -24.74 -17.52
N LEU A 61 2.31 -24.15 -17.75
CA LEU A 61 1.89 -23.72 -19.09
C LEU A 61 2.72 -22.51 -19.52
N ARG A 62 2.99 -21.60 -18.59
CA ARG A 62 3.89 -20.47 -18.79
C ARG A 62 5.30 -20.92 -19.18
N HIS A 63 5.86 -21.91 -18.49
CA HIS A 63 7.15 -22.51 -18.87
C HIS A 63 7.12 -23.16 -20.26
N ILE A 64 5.99 -23.77 -20.67
CA ILE A 64 5.84 -24.31 -22.03
C ILE A 64 5.84 -23.16 -23.05
N PHE A 65 5.11 -22.07 -22.80
CA PHE A 65 5.11 -20.91 -23.69
C PHE A 65 6.46 -20.22 -23.77
N GLU A 66 7.14 -20.03 -22.63
CA GLU A 66 8.49 -19.46 -22.58
C GLU A 66 9.53 -20.35 -23.28
N TYR A 67 9.37 -21.68 -23.21
CA TYR A 67 10.19 -22.63 -23.97
C TYR A 67 9.94 -22.53 -25.48
N LEU A 68 8.66 -22.44 -25.88
CA LEU A 68 8.28 -22.34 -27.29
C LEU A 68 8.65 -20.99 -27.89
N ASN A 69 8.57 -19.91 -27.10
CA ASN A 69 9.03 -18.59 -27.49
C ASN A 69 9.32 -17.70 -26.26
N PRO A 70 10.60 -17.32 -26.03
CA PRO A 70 10.99 -16.45 -24.92
C PRO A 70 10.31 -15.08 -24.93
N SER A 71 9.87 -14.57 -26.09
CA SER A 71 9.11 -13.31 -26.21
C SER A 71 7.73 -13.37 -25.54
N VAL A 72 7.28 -14.56 -25.09
CA VAL A 72 6.06 -14.75 -24.29
C VAL A 72 6.29 -14.50 -22.79
N ALA A 73 7.55 -14.45 -22.34
CA ALA A 73 7.88 -14.11 -20.95
C ALA A 73 7.43 -12.68 -20.57
N ASP A 74 7.21 -11.81 -21.57
CA ASP A 74 6.77 -10.42 -21.43
C ASP A 74 5.30 -10.33 -20.94
N GLY A 75 5.16 -10.48 -19.63
CA GLY A 75 3.90 -10.26 -18.91
C GLY A 75 4.00 -10.49 -17.40
N VAL A 76 5.20 -10.66 -16.83
CA VAL A 76 5.37 -10.69 -15.36
C VAL A 76 5.51 -9.24 -14.86
N PRO A 77 4.63 -8.76 -13.97
CA PRO A 77 4.83 -7.50 -13.27
C PRO A 77 6.21 -7.46 -12.61
N SER A 78 7.01 -6.46 -12.98
CA SER A 78 8.38 -6.29 -12.50
C SER A 78 8.52 -5.02 -11.68
N LYS A 79 9.27 -5.10 -10.59
CA LYS A 79 9.58 -3.96 -9.72
C LYS A 79 11.02 -3.52 -9.94
N LEU A 80 11.21 -2.24 -10.24
CA LEU A 80 12.53 -1.63 -10.43
C LEU A 80 12.57 -0.26 -9.76
N VAL A 81 13.67 0.02 -9.05
CA VAL A 81 13.94 1.36 -8.50
C VAL A 81 14.63 2.17 -9.60
N LEU A 82 14.01 3.26 -10.03
CA LEU A 82 14.55 4.14 -11.08
C LEU A 82 15.48 5.22 -10.53
N GLY A 83 15.20 5.71 -9.31
CA GLY A 83 15.99 6.73 -8.65
C GLY A 83 15.65 6.88 -7.16
N MET A 84 16.60 7.44 -6.41
CA MET A 84 16.44 7.82 -5.01
C MET A 84 17.14 9.18 -4.78
N PRO A 85 16.64 10.27 -5.40
CA PRO A 85 17.26 11.58 -5.31
C PRO A 85 17.08 12.18 -3.91
N GLU A 86 18.09 12.91 -3.44
CA GLU A 86 17.99 13.72 -2.23
C GLU A 86 17.44 15.11 -2.59
N LEU A 87 16.22 15.45 -2.12
CA LEU A 87 15.71 16.81 -2.25
C LEU A 87 16.32 17.71 -1.16
N LYS A 88 17.24 18.59 -1.58
CA LYS A 88 17.90 19.57 -0.69
C LYS A 88 17.12 20.87 -0.50
N ILE A 89 16.00 21.01 -1.20
CA ILE A 89 15.08 22.14 -1.16
C ILE A 89 13.81 21.76 -0.40
N SER A 90 12.86 22.68 -0.28
CA SER A 90 11.57 22.37 0.34
C SER A 90 10.89 21.19 -0.37
N HIS A 91 10.31 20.28 0.41
CA HIS A 91 9.52 19.16 -0.09
C HIS A 91 8.11 19.60 -0.53
N SER A 92 8.03 20.66 -1.36
CA SER A 92 6.77 21.08 -1.98
C SER A 92 6.37 20.11 -3.11
N GLY A 93 5.10 20.15 -3.51
CA GLY A 93 4.60 19.25 -4.55
C GLY A 93 5.29 19.46 -5.89
N GLU A 94 5.55 20.70 -6.25
CA GLU A 94 6.23 21.14 -7.47
C GLU A 94 7.67 20.62 -7.53
N ASN A 95 8.41 20.73 -6.42
CA ASN A 95 9.79 20.25 -6.35
C ASN A 95 9.86 18.72 -6.46
N ILE A 96 8.91 18.01 -5.86
CA ILE A 96 8.82 16.56 -5.93
C ILE A 96 8.43 16.11 -7.35
N ALA A 97 7.46 16.78 -7.96
CA ALA A 97 7.04 16.53 -9.34
C ALA A 97 8.20 16.73 -10.32
N ALA A 98 8.92 17.85 -10.21
CA ALA A 98 10.08 18.14 -11.06
C ALA A 98 11.14 17.03 -11.01
N GLN A 99 11.45 16.53 -9.80
CA GLN A 99 12.42 15.44 -9.63
C GLN A 99 11.92 14.11 -10.19
N ILE A 100 10.63 13.80 -10.05
CA ILE A 100 10.05 12.61 -10.66
C ILE A 100 10.10 12.70 -12.19
N LEU A 101 9.73 13.86 -12.77
CA LEU A 101 9.75 14.09 -14.21
C LEU A 101 11.16 14.00 -14.79
N GLU A 102 12.17 14.57 -14.12
CA GLU A 102 13.58 14.46 -14.52
C GLU A 102 14.03 12.99 -14.58
N ILE A 103 13.65 12.17 -13.60
CA ILE A 103 13.93 10.73 -13.63
C ILE A 103 13.23 10.08 -14.83
N LEU A 104 11.93 10.29 -15.01
CA LEU A 104 11.17 9.68 -16.12
C LEU A 104 11.71 10.08 -17.50
N GLU A 105 12.14 11.33 -17.66
CA GLU A 105 12.78 11.84 -18.87
C GLU A 105 14.13 11.15 -19.11
N SER A 106 14.98 11.02 -18.09
CA SER A 106 16.29 10.37 -18.19
C SER A 106 16.24 8.90 -18.65
N TYR A 107 15.10 8.23 -18.42
CA TYR A 107 14.84 6.86 -18.85
C TYR A 107 14.00 6.75 -20.13
N GLU A 108 13.57 7.87 -20.73
CA GLU A 108 12.73 7.90 -21.94
C GLU A 108 11.43 7.08 -21.78
N ILE A 109 10.74 7.31 -20.66
CA ILE A 109 9.50 6.60 -20.31
C ILE A 109 8.33 7.51 -19.94
N LEU A 110 8.41 8.81 -20.19
CA LEU A 110 7.32 9.76 -19.91
C LEU A 110 6.01 9.31 -20.56
N ASP A 111 6.05 8.86 -21.82
CA ASP A 111 4.90 8.38 -22.60
C ASP A 111 4.40 6.98 -22.17
N LYS A 112 5.09 6.31 -21.24
CA LYS A 112 4.81 4.94 -20.80
C LYS A 112 4.22 4.85 -19.39
N VAL A 113 4.05 5.99 -18.71
CA VAL A 113 3.48 6.03 -17.37
C VAL A 113 1.96 5.84 -17.41
N GLY A 114 1.47 4.77 -16.79
CA GLY A 114 0.04 4.46 -16.73
C GLY A 114 -0.70 5.04 -15.53
N TYR A 115 -0.09 4.96 -14.35
CA TYR A 115 -0.65 5.39 -13.07
C TYR A 115 0.45 5.86 -12.12
N ILE A 116 0.11 6.73 -11.19
CA ILE A 116 1.03 7.24 -10.17
C ILE A 116 0.47 6.93 -8.79
N THR A 117 1.33 6.36 -7.93
CA THR A 117 1.00 6.17 -6.51
C THR A 117 1.87 7.10 -5.67
N LEU A 118 1.24 7.99 -4.92
CA LEU A 118 1.88 8.85 -3.92
C LEU A 118 1.16 8.69 -2.59
N ASP A 119 1.77 9.19 -1.51
CA ASP A 119 1.08 9.26 -0.23
C ASP A 119 -0.08 10.29 -0.27
N ASN A 120 -0.82 10.41 0.84
CA ASN A 120 -2.02 11.24 0.91
C ASN A 120 -1.78 12.57 1.63
N ALA A 121 -0.53 13.03 1.73
CA ALA A 121 -0.23 14.37 2.22
C ALA A 121 -0.66 15.44 1.21
N GLY A 122 -0.97 16.64 1.70
CA GLY A 122 -1.51 17.72 0.85
C GLY A 122 -0.55 18.16 -0.26
N ASN A 123 0.77 18.15 -0.02
CA ASN A 123 1.75 18.44 -1.06
C ASN A 123 1.78 17.36 -2.17
N MET A 124 1.33 16.14 -1.91
CA MET A 124 1.22 15.09 -2.94
C MET A 124 0.01 15.29 -3.85
N ASP A 125 -0.99 16.05 -3.41
CA ASP A 125 -2.08 16.48 -4.30
C ASP A 125 -1.49 17.38 -5.40
N THR A 126 -0.74 18.42 -5.01
CA THR A 126 -0.03 19.30 -5.96
C THR A 126 0.97 18.53 -6.82
N ALA A 127 1.78 17.64 -6.24
CA ALA A 127 2.74 16.83 -7.02
C ALA A 127 2.03 15.98 -8.09
N THR A 128 0.87 15.40 -7.77
CA THR A 128 0.09 14.64 -8.74
C THR A 128 -0.38 15.52 -9.89
N GLU A 129 -0.89 16.73 -9.59
CA GLU A 129 -1.40 17.67 -10.59
C GLU A 129 -0.31 18.10 -11.56
N GLU A 130 0.87 18.48 -11.05
CA GLU A 130 2.03 18.88 -11.86
C GLU A 130 2.51 17.74 -12.79
N ILE A 131 2.63 16.52 -12.25
CA ILE A 131 3.01 15.36 -13.06
C ILE A 131 1.91 15.03 -14.08
N ALA A 132 0.64 15.17 -13.70
CA ALA A 132 -0.48 14.90 -14.59
C ALA A 132 -0.52 15.82 -15.80
N GLU A 133 -0.28 17.11 -15.57
CA GLU A 133 -0.19 18.12 -16.61
C GLU A 133 0.96 17.79 -17.58
N ALA A 134 2.15 17.50 -17.05
CA ALA A 134 3.30 17.14 -17.86
C ALA A 134 3.10 15.86 -18.69
N LEU A 135 2.36 14.88 -18.17
CA LEU A 135 2.08 13.60 -18.84
C LEU A 135 0.79 13.62 -19.68
N GLY A 136 0.01 14.70 -19.63
CA GLY A 136 -1.25 14.82 -20.38
C GLY A 136 -2.36 13.87 -19.91
N PHE A 137 -2.38 13.48 -18.63
CA PHE A 137 -3.44 12.64 -18.08
C PHE A 137 -4.35 13.39 -17.08
N ASP A 138 -5.51 12.81 -16.79
CA ASP A 138 -6.41 13.29 -15.73
C ASP A 138 -5.84 12.89 -14.34
N PRO A 139 -5.49 13.87 -13.47
CA PRO A 139 -4.83 13.59 -12.19
C PRO A 139 -5.69 12.72 -11.26
N LYS A 140 -7.03 12.86 -11.29
CA LYS A 140 -7.92 12.06 -10.45
C LYS A 140 -7.99 10.63 -10.94
N LYS A 141 -8.13 10.45 -12.26
CA LYS A 141 -8.26 9.11 -12.86
C LYS A 141 -6.97 8.30 -12.86
N ARG A 142 -5.80 8.95 -12.88
CA ARG A 142 -4.49 8.25 -12.93
C ARG A 142 -3.74 8.21 -11.61
N ARG A 143 -4.29 8.81 -10.55
CA ARG A 143 -3.73 8.69 -9.20
C ARG A 143 -4.25 7.47 -8.47
N VAL A 144 -3.33 6.71 -7.91
CA VAL A 144 -3.58 5.67 -6.91
C VAL A 144 -3.14 6.23 -5.55
N ARG A 145 -3.97 6.08 -4.53
CA ARG A 145 -3.67 6.57 -3.19
C ARG A 145 -2.95 5.49 -2.40
N CYS A 146 -1.84 5.85 -1.74
CA CYS A 146 -1.11 4.88 -0.93
C CYS A 146 -1.98 4.35 0.22
N PHE A 147 -2.36 3.08 0.16
CA PHE A 147 -3.22 2.46 1.17
C PHE A 147 -2.55 2.40 2.55
N GLY A 148 -1.25 2.10 2.62
CA GLY A 148 -0.52 2.12 3.89
C GLY A 148 -0.57 3.50 4.57
N HIS A 149 -0.53 4.58 3.81
CA HIS A 149 -0.72 5.93 4.36
C HIS A 149 -2.17 6.17 4.80
N VAL A 150 -3.17 5.64 4.08
CA VAL A 150 -4.57 5.68 4.53
C VAL A 150 -4.74 4.97 5.87
N LEU A 151 -4.23 3.74 6.01
CA LEU A 151 -4.29 3.00 7.27
C LEU A 151 -3.65 3.78 8.42
N ASN A 152 -2.49 4.38 8.18
CA ASN A 152 -1.83 5.22 9.18
C ASN A 152 -2.72 6.40 9.62
N LEU A 153 -3.41 7.07 8.67
CA LEU A 153 -4.34 8.15 9.00
C LEU A 153 -5.56 7.67 9.80
N VAL A 154 -6.09 6.49 9.46
CA VAL A 154 -7.22 5.88 10.17
C VAL A 154 -6.81 5.49 11.60
N VAL A 155 -5.67 4.82 11.75
CA VAL A 155 -5.12 4.42 13.06
C VAL A 155 -4.83 5.65 13.93
N LYS A 156 -4.32 6.73 13.35
CA LYS A 156 -4.15 8.00 14.08
C LYS A 156 -5.48 8.56 14.60
N ALA A 157 -6.54 8.51 13.79
CA ALA A 157 -7.88 8.91 14.22
C ALA A 157 -8.42 7.99 15.33
N LEU A 158 -8.17 6.68 15.26
CA LEU A 158 -8.54 5.70 16.29
C LEU A 158 -7.81 5.95 17.63
N LEU A 159 -6.52 6.28 17.58
CA LEU A 159 -5.71 6.42 18.79
C LEU A 159 -5.85 7.81 19.44
N PHE A 160 -5.90 8.86 18.64
CA PHE A 160 -5.78 10.24 19.12
C PHE A 160 -7.06 11.07 18.94
N GLY A 161 -8.08 10.53 18.29
CA GLY A 161 -9.31 11.23 17.96
C GLY A 161 -9.05 12.52 17.16
N HIS A 162 -9.84 13.56 17.41
CA HIS A 162 -9.70 14.87 16.74
C HIS A 162 -8.39 15.62 17.05
N LYS A 163 -7.52 15.09 17.91
CA LYS A 163 -6.28 15.74 18.34
C LYS A 163 -5.02 15.13 17.71
N SER A 164 -5.15 14.30 16.67
CA SER A 164 -4.03 13.67 15.96
C SER A 164 -2.90 14.66 15.62
N ASP A 165 -3.25 15.76 14.98
CA ASP A 165 -2.27 16.72 14.46
C ASP A 165 -1.63 17.53 15.60
N ALA A 166 -2.41 17.87 16.62
CA ALA A 166 -1.93 18.56 17.82
C ALA A 166 -1.04 17.65 18.68
N PHE A 167 -1.27 16.34 18.68
CA PHE A 167 -0.44 15.36 19.36
C PHE A 167 0.88 15.13 18.62
N GLU A 168 0.84 15.01 17.29
CA GLU A 168 2.06 14.92 16.46
C GLU A 168 2.92 16.16 16.55
N ALA A 169 2.33 17.36 16.55
CA ALA A 169 3.07 18.60 16.76
C ALA A 169 3.78 18.64 18.14
N LYS A 170 3.20 17.99 19.17
CA LYS A 170 3.84 17.85 20.49
C LYS A 170 4.97 16.83 20.48
N ILE A 171 4.80 15.68 19.81
CA ILE A 171 5.87 14.67 19.68
C ILE A 171 7.04 15.19 18.83
N ASN A 172 6.74 15.86 17.71
CA ASN A 172 7.77 16.44 16.83
C ASN A 172 8.42 17.70 17.43
N GLY A 173 7.73 18.38 18.37
CA GLY A 173 8.25 19.51 19.13
C GLY A 173 9.08 19.10 20.36
N GLU A 174 8.91 17.89 20.87
CA GLU A 174 9.84 17.29 21.82
C GLU A 174 11.01 16.66 21.06
N PRO A 175 12.27 16.82 21.53
CA PRO A 175 13.39 16.18 20.89
C PRO A 175 13.19 14.66 20.97
N VAL A 176 12.83 14.05 19.84
CA VAL A 176 12.92 12.61 19.64
C VAL A 176 14.31 12.21 20.14
N LEU A 177 14.35 11.33 21.14
CA LEU A 177 15.60 10.78 21.63
C LEU A 177 16.38 10.28 20.40
N ASP A 178 17.53 10.92 20.12
CA ASP A 178 18.48 10.50 19.08
C ASP A 178 18.59 8.97 19.08
N ALA A 179 18.70 8.32 17.92
CA ALA A 179 18.83 6.87 17.78
C ALA A 179 19.82 6.27 18.80
N VAL A 180 20.91 6.97 19.13
CA VAL A 180 21.87 6.58 20.16
C VAL A 180 21.24 6.59 21.57
N GLN A 181 20.43 7.60 21.86
CA GLN A 181 19.72 7.79 23.12
C GLN A 181 18.56 6.82 23.29
N HIS A 182 17.86 6.48 22.21
CA HIS A 182 16.83 5.44 22.16
C HIS A 182 17.41 4.03 22.36
N GLU A 183 18.62 3.77 21.83
CA GLU A 183 19.34 2.51 22.04
C GLU A 183 19.91 2.36 23.45
N ILE A 184 20.33 3.46 24.07
CA ILE A 184 20.70 3.50 25.50
C ILE A 184 19.46 3.28 26.38
N TRP A 185 18.30 3.84 26.01
CA TRP A 185 17.02 3.65 26.71
C TRP A 185 16.56 2.19 26.65
N ARG A 186 16.63 1.54 25.48
CA ARG A 186 16.36 0.09 25.31
C ARG A 186 17.22 -0.80 26.20
N LYS A 187 18.52 -0.49 26.35
CA LYS A 187 19.47 -1.32 27.11
C LYS A 187 19.45 -1.10 28.62
N LYS A 188 19.04 0.09 29.10
CA LYS A 188 19.23 0.49 30.51
C LYS A 188 18.00 1.06 31.22
N GLY A 189 16.87 1.19 30.51
CA GLY A 189 15.61 1.69 31.04
C GLY A 189 15.61 3.17 31.45
N PRO A 190 14.43 3.75 31.72
CA PRO A 190 14.23 5.18 31.98
C PRO A 190 15.04 5.75 33.16
N VAL A 191 15.42 4.90 34.12
CA VAL A 191 15.99 5.33 35.41
C VAL A 191 17.45 5.79 35.32
N THR A 192 18.22 5.39 34.29
CA THR A 192 19.68 5.60 34.29
C THR A 192 20.18 6.85 33.57
N LEU A 193 19.39 7.45 32.66
CA LEU A 193 19.81 8.62 31.88
C LEU A 193 19.71 9.94 32.66
N GLU A 194 18.71 10.09 33.54
CA GLU A 194 18.52 11.32 34.31
C GLU A 194 19.49 11.50 35.49
N PHE A 195 20.07 10.42 36.01
CA PHE A 195 20.88 10.50 37.23
C PHE A 195 22.27 11.13 37.03
N ARG A 196 22.83 11.14 35.81
CA ARG A 196 24.23 11.55 35.60
C ARG A 196 24.43 13.05 35.35
N LYS A 197 23.40 13.80 34.95
CA LYS A 197 23.49 15.26 34.71
C LYS A 197 23.32 16.12 35.97
N LYS A 198 22.73 15.58 37.06
CA LYS A 198 22.37 16.37 38.26
C LYS A 198 23.41 16.39 39.39
N CYS A 199 24.53 15.68 39.29
CA CYS A 199 25.54 15.60 40.37
C CYS A 199 26.72 16.57 40.23
N ARG A 200 26.53 17.77 39.64
CA ARG A 200 27.62 18.77 39.60
C ARG A 200 27.37 20.13 40.24
N ASN A 201 26.13 20.52 40.53
CA ASN A 201 25.86 21.78 41.24
C ASN A 201 24.90 21.55 42.40
N GLY A 202 25.40 21.73 43.62
CA GLY A 202 24.72 21.47 44.87
C GLY A 202 23.54 22.41 45.14
N MET A 203 22.37 22.06 44.61
CA MET A 203 21.09 22.56 45.11
C MET A 203 20.09 21.40 45.06
N ARG A 204 19.76 20.81 46.21
CA ARG A 204 18.69 19.80 46.33
C ARG A 204 17.34 20.50 46.17
N ARG A 205 16.95 20.79 44.92
CA ARG A 205 15.54 21.02 44.59
C ARG A 205 14.82 19.71 44.92
N ALA A 206 13.73 19.77 45.69
CA ALA A 206 12.85 18.62 45.89
C ALA A 206 12.60 18.00 44.51
N LYS A 207 12.96 16.73 44.32
CA LYS A 207 12.68 16.04 43.06
C LYS A 207 11.16 15.93 43.00
N GLU A 208 10.52 16.83 42.25
CA GLU A 208 9.14 16.62 41.84
C GLU A 208 9.02 15.20 41.29
N MET A 209 7.99 14.51 41.77
CA MET A 209 7.73 13.14 41.34
C MET A 209 7.53 13.14 39.81
N PRO A 210 8.26 12.29 39.06
CA PRO A 210 8.05 12.13 37.63
C PRO A 210 6.57 11.91 37.33
N LEU A 211 6.06 12.53 36.26
CA LEU A 211 4.63 12.45 35.88
C LEU A 211 4.11 11.01 35.88
N CYS A 212 4.86 10.07 35.30
CA CYS A 212 4.51 8.65 35.24
C CYS A 212 4.44 7.91 36.60
N LEU A 213 4.86 8.55 37.69
CA LEU A 213 4.81 7.98 39.05
C LEU A 213 3.78 8.69 39.93
N ARG A 214 3.05 9.68 39.40
CA ARG A 214 1.98 10.35 40.13
C ARG A 214 0.70 9.54 40.08
N GLU A 215 -0.08 9.55 41.15
CA GLU A 215 -1.31 8.76 41.27
C GLU A 215 -2.30 9.09 40.13
N GLU A 216 -2.39 10.35 39.73
CA GLU A 216 -3.22 10.80 38.60
C GLU A 216 -2.77 10.29 37.22
N SER A 217 -1.58 9.71 37.12
CA SER A 217 -1.01 9.16 35.88
C SER A 217 -0.88 7.63 35.91
N LEU A 218 -1.31 6.98 36.99
CA LEU A 218 -1.36 5.53 37.07
C LEU A 218 -2.59 5.05 36.29
N LEU A 219 -2.37 4.08 35.40
CA LEU A 219 -3.43 3.42 34.66
C LEU A 219 -4.26 2.56 35.63
N SER A 220 -5.56 2.80 35.64
CA SER A 220 -6.54 1.97 36.34
C SER A 220 -6.75 0.63 35.61
N ASP A 221 -7.41 -0.32 36.27
CA ASP A 221 -7.82 -1.58 35.63
C ASP A 221 -8.72 -1.35 34.40
N ASN A 222 -9.49 -0.26 34.38
CA ASN A 222 -10.30 0.10 33.22
C ASN A 222 -9.43 0.62 32.07
N ASP A 223 -8.40 1.42 32.36
CA ASP A 223 -7.49 1.92 31.34
C ASP A 223 -6.73 0.76 30.66
N TRP A 224 -6.29 -0.24 31.43
CA TRP A 224 -5.68 -1.45 30.88
C TRP A 224 -6.63 -2.24 29.97
N LYS A 225 -7.91 -2.36 30.35
CA LYS A 225 -8.93 -3.00 29.52
C LYS A 225 -9.16 -2.24 28.21
N VAL A 226 -9.14 -0.91 28.23
CA VAL A 226 -9.24 -0.07 27.02
C VAL A 226 -8.02 -0.29 26.12
N ILE A 227 -6.82 -0.34 26.69
CA ILE A 227 -5.58 -0.63 25.95
C ILE A 227 -5.64 -2.01 25.31
N GLU A 228 -6.08 -3.03 26.03
CA GLU A 228 -6.25 -4.39 25.48
C GLU A 228 -7.26 -4.45 24.34
N LEU A 229 -8.35 -3.68 24.41
CA LEU A 229 -9.31 -3.63 23.32
C LEU A 229 -8.70 -2.95 22.10
N MET A 230 -8.02 -1.81 22.29
CA MET A 230 -7.34 -1.12 21.19
C MET A 230 -6.27 -1.99 20.53
N ASP A 231 -5.50 -2.75 21.31
CA ASP A 231 -4.53 -3.71 20.77
C ASP A 231 -5.22 -4.72 19.83
N ARG A 232 -6.37 -5.27 20.24
CA ARG A 232 -7.15 -6.20 19.38
C ARG A 232 -7.73 -5.53 18.13
N VAL A 233 -8.17 -4.27 18.22
CA VAL A 233 -8.62 -3.51 17.05
C VAL A 233 -7.48 -3.35 16.05
N LEU A 234 -6.27 -3.02 16.52
CA LEU A 234 -5.11 -2.78 15.67
C LEU A 234 -4.61 -4.04 14.96
N VAL A 235 -4.89 -5.24 15.46
CA VAL A 235 -4.56 -6.50 14.77
C VAL A 235 -5.21 -6.56 13.39
N ASP A 236 -6.48 -6.14 13.23
CA ASP A 236 -7.15 -6.14 11.93
C ASP A 236 -6.43 -5.19 10.92
N PHE A 237 -5.93 -4.06 11.41
CA PHE A 237 -5.16 -3.11 10.61
C PHE A 237 -3.77 -3.65 10.25
N GLU A 238 -3.12 -4.37 11.14
CA GLU A 238 -1.86 -5.05 10.87
C GLU A 238 -2.02 -6.12 9.78
N GLU A 239 -3.10 -6.90 9.83
CA GLU A 239 -3.42 -7.89 8.81
C GLU A 239 -3.70 -7.24 7.45
N ALA A 240 -4.51 -6.18 7.42
CA ALA A 240 -4.77 -5.40 6.21
C ALA A 240 -3.50 -4.79 5.62
N LEU A 241 -2.60 -4.24 6.45
CA LEU A 241 -1.33 -3.68 6.01
C LEU A 241 -0.45 -4.76 5.38
N ARG A 242 -0.27 -5.92 6.04
CA ARG A 242 0.52 -7.04 5.52
C ARG A 242 0.01 -7.56 4.19
N MET A 243 -1.32 -7.56 4.02
CA MET A 243 -1.94 -8.01 2.78
C MET A 243 -1.70 -7.04 1.62
N LEU A 244 -1.65 -5.73 1.88
CA LEU A 244 -1.60 -4.70 0.84
C LEU A 244 -0.24 -4.00 0.64
N GLU A 245 0.73 -4.18 1.54
CA GLU A 245 2.08 -3.60 1.41
C GLU A 245 2.97 -4.32 0.38
N GLY A 246 2.52 -5.46 -0.15
CA GLY A 246 3.26 -6.26 -1.11
C GLY A 246 3.41 -5.62 -2.50
N ASP A 247 4.16 -6.28 -3.38
CA ASP A 247 4.47 -5.82 -4.73
C ASP A 247 3.68 -6.57 -5.83
N ALA A 248 2.61 -7.26 -5.45
CA ALA A 248 1.83 -8.18 -6.27
C ALA A 248 2.64 -9.32 -6.94
N GLN A 249 3.90 -9.54 -6.51
CA GLN A 249 4.72 -10.61 -7.07
C GLN A 249 4.45 -11.93 -6.35
N SER A 250 4.20 -12.97 -7.14
CA SER A 250 4.04 -14.34 -6.63
C SER A 250 5.37 -14.88 -6.11
N ARG A 251 5.41 -15.28 -4.83
CA ARG A 251 6.60 -15.85 -4.19
C ARG A 251 6.22 -17.12 -3.44
N VAL A 252 7.13 -18.10 -3.41
CA VAL A 252 6.99 -19.29 -2.54
C VAL A 252 7.22 -18.86 -1.10
N ARG A 253 6.21 -19.01 -0.26
CA ARG A 253 6.24 -18.64 1.16
C ARG A 253 6.44 -19.85 2.06
N LYS A 254 6.57 -19.60 3.36
CA LYS A 254 6.73 -20.63 4.38
C LYS A 254 5.56 -21.63 4.27
N GLY A 255 5.87 -22.91 4.10
CA GLY A 255 4.86 -23.96 3.86
C GLY A 255 4.63 -24.29 2.38
N GLY A 256 5.41 -23.71 1.45
CA GLY A 256 5.39 -24.09 0.03
C GLY A 256 4.22 -23.52 -0.78
N ARG A 257 3.37 -22.68 -0.17
CA ARG A 257 2.28 -21.97 -0.85
C ARG A 257 2.87 -20.85 -1.70
N ILE A 258 2.30 -20.66 -2.88
CA ILE A 258 2.60 -19.52 -3.76
C ILE A 258 1.56 -18.45 -3.48
N GLU A 259 2.01 -17.29 -2.99
CA GLU A 259 1.14 -16.18 -2.61
C GLU A 259 1.71 -14.87 -3.15
N ALA A 260 0.79 -13.97 -3.53
CA ALA A 260 1.07 -12.61 -3.94
C ALA A 260 0.29 -11.65 -3.03
N TYR A 261 0.99 -10.68 -2.45
CA TYR A 261 0.41 -9.63 -1.59
C TYR A 261 0.53 -8.29 -2.30
N GLY A 262 -0.34 -7.33 -1.99
CA GLY A 262 -0.35 -6.00 -2.61
C GLY A 262 -1.07 -5.97 -3.95
N ASN A 263 -1.99 -6.90 -4.22
CA ASN A 263 -2.76 -6.84 -5.45
C ASN A 263 -3.80 -5.74 -5.39
N MET A 264 -3.98 -5.03 -6.50
CA MET A 264 -4.91 -3.91 -6.58
C MET A 264 -6.38 -4.33 -6.39
N TRP A 265 -6.73 -5.55 -6.80
CA TRP A 265 -8.09 -6.09 -6.64
C TRP A 265 -8.46 -6.39 -5.19
N ASP A 266 -7.47 -6.57 -4.30
CA ASP A 266 -7.71 -6.82 -2.88
C ASP A 266 -8.05 -5.53 -2.11
N VAL A 267 -7.79 -4.35 -2.71
CA VAL A 267 -7.95 -3.05 -2.02
C VAL A 267 -9.39 -2.82 -1.57
N ALA A 268 -10.37 -2.97 -2.46
CA ALA A 268 -11.77 -2.69 -2.14
C ALA A 268 -12.30 -3.63 -1.03
N SER A 269 -12.03 -4.94 -1.15
CA SER A 269 -12.43 -5.92 -0.14
C SER A 269 -11.76 -5.68 1.22
N THR A 270 -10.55 -5.10 1.23
CA THR A 270 -9.86 -4.76 2.48
C THR A 270 -10.52 -3.59 3.19
N TYR A 271 -10.97 -2.57 2.45
CA TYR A 271 -11.77 -1.49 3.02
C TYR A 271 -13.05 -2.04 3.63
N GLU A 272 -13.79 -2.86 2.89
CA GLU A 272 -15.05 -3.47 3.36
C GLU A 272 -14.83 -4.30 4.63
N PHE A 273 -13.80 -5.17 4.63
CA PHE A 273 -13.40 -5.92 5.81
C PHE A 273 -13.14 -5.03 7.03
N LEU A 274 -12.33 -3.98 6.87
CA LEU A 274 -12.01 -3.08 7.99
C LEU A 274 -13.24 -2.27 8.45
N MET A 275 -14.12 -1.86 7.54
CA MET A 275 -15.36 -1.15 7.87
C MET A 275 -16.29 -2.04 8.70
N ASP A 276 -16.48 -3.30 8.30
CA ASP A 276 -17.28 -4.28 9.03
C ASP A 276 -16.69 -4.56 10.42
N ARG A 277 -15.37 -4.78 10.50
CA ARG A 277 -14.66 -5.01 11.76
C ARG A 277 -14.79 -3.82 12.72
N LEU A 278 -14.70 -2.59 12.23
CA LEU A 278 -14.88 -1.40 13.07
C LEU A 278 -16.30 -1.28 13.63
N GLU A 279 -17.33 -1.64 12.87
CA GLU A 279 -18.71 -1.69 13.38
C GLU A 279 -18.90 -2.80 14.44
N GLU A 280 -18.27 -3.97 14.25
CA GLU A 280 -18.24 -5.02 15.28
C GLU A 280 -17.54 -4.52 16.56
N TRP A 281 -16.38 -3.86 16.42
CA TRP A 281 -15.64 -3.32 17.55
C TRP A 281 -16.39 -2.21 18.28
N LYS A 282 -17.15 -1.40 17.56
CA LYS A 282 -18.04 -0.40 18.15
C LYS A 282 -19.12 -1.05 19.02
N ALA A 283 -19.71 -2.16 18.58
CA ALA A 283 -20.68 -2.91 19.38
C ALA A 283 -20.02 -3.59 20.61
N VAL A 284 -18.76 -4.01 20.49
CA VAL A 284 -17.97 -4.52 21.64
C VAL A 284 -17.65 -3.39 22.63
N ALA A 285 -17.28 -2.21 22.14
CA ALA A 285 -16.96 -1.04 22.95
C ALA A 285 -18.11 -0.60 23.85
N GLU A 286 -19.36 -0.76 23.42
CA GLU A 286 -20.56 -0.45 24.23
C GLU A 286 -20.65 -1.25 25.54
N LYS A 287 -19.94 -2.37 25.63
CA LYS A 287 -19.93 -3.24 26.82
C LYS A 287 -18.89 -2.83 27.86
N PHE A 288 -18.05 -1.82 27.56
CA PHE A 288 -17.01 -1.35 28.47
C PHE A 288 -17.53 -0.23 29.39
N PRO A 289 -17.00 -0.12 30.61
CA PRO A 289 -17.24 1.07 31.44
C PRO A 289 -16.65 2.30 30.72
N ASP A 290 -17.40 3.40 30.70
CA ASP A 290 -17.04 4.68 30.06
C ASP A 290 -16.74 4.58 28.54
N PRO A 291 -17.69 4.09 27.73
CA PRO A 291 -17.44 3.75 26.31
C PRO A 291 -17.32 4.98 25.40
N GLU A 292 -17.61 6.18 25.90
CA GLU A 292 -17.81 7.39 25.09
C GLU A 292 -16.57 7.74 24.26
N HIS A 293 -15.39 7.75 24.87
CA HIS A 293 -14.13 8.08 24.21
C HIS A 293 -13.75 7.03 23.16
N LEU A 294 -13.87 5.75 23.53
CA LEU A 294 -13.53 4.62 22.68
C LEU A 294 -14.47 4.53 21.46
N LYS A 295 -15.78 4.68 21.68
CA LYS A 295 -16.80 4.71 20.62
C LYS A 295 -16.60 5.89 19.70
N ALA A 296 -16.33 7.08 20.25
CA ALA A 296 -16.03 8.26 19.45
C ALA A 296 -14.80 8.03 18.56
N ASN A 297 -13.72 7.50 19.12
CA ASN A 297 -12.50 7.20 18.37
C ASN A 297 -12.72 6.15 17.28
N ILE A 298 -13.44 5.05 17.57
CA ILE A 298 -13.80 4.03 16.58
C ILE A 298 -14.59 4.64 15.42
N ASN A 299 -15.56 5.50 15.71
CA ASN A 299 -16.31 6.23 14.69
C ASN A 299 -15.40 7.15 13.86
N LEU A 300 -14.45 7.85 14.48
CA LEU A 300 -13.50 8.70 13.73
C LEU A 300 -12.60 7.88 12.81
N GLY A 301 -12.16 6.71 13.25
CA GLY A 301 -11.46 5.76 12.39
C GLY A 301 -12.33 5.31 11.22
N TRP A 302 -13.58 4.94 11.48
CA TRP A 302 -14.53 4.51 10.46
C TRP A 302 -14.82 5.61 9.44
N ASP A 303 -15.13 6.83 9.90
CA ASP A 303 -15.38 8.00 9.05
C ASP A 303 -14.16 8.29 8.17
N LYS A 304 -12.97 8.26 8.75
CA LYS A 304 -11.72 8.46 8.02
C LYS A 304 -11.47 7.37 6.97
N LEU A 305 -11.81 6.12 7.29
CA LEU A 305 -11.67 5.01 6.36
C LEU A 305 -12.67 5.14 5.20
N ASN A 306 -13.92 5.48 5.51
CA ASN A 306 -14.99 5.72 4.54
C ASN A 306 -14.69 6.90 3.60
N ASP A 307 -14.08 7.98 4.10
CA ASP A 307 -13.62 9.12 3.31
C ASP A 307 -12.63 8.71 2.19
N TYR A 308 -11.84 7.66 2.40
CA TYR A 308 -10.93 7.14 1.37
C TYR A 308 -11.55 6.01 0.54
N TYR A 309 -12.46 5.23 1.12
CA TYR A 309 -13.22 4.23 0.37
C TYR A 309 -14.04 4.87 -0.76
N THR A 310 -14.70 6.00 -0.48
CA THR A 310 -15.46 6.77 -1.47
C THR A 310 -14.60 7.37 -2.59
N LYS A 311 -13.30 7.56 -2.35
CA LYS A 311 -12.34 8.06 -3.35
C LYS A 311 -11.85 6.98 -4.30
N LEU A 312 -12.11 5.70 -4.04
CA LEU A 312 -11.80 4.63 -5.00
C LEU A 312 -12.54 4.85 -6.33
N ASP A 313 -13.68 5.55 -6.29
CA ASP A 313 -14.53 5.88 -7.43
C ASP A 313 -13.85 6.84 -8.43
N GLU A 314 -12.86 7.60 -7.97
CA GLU A 314 -12.12 8.56 -8.79
C GLU A 314 -11.16 7.85 -9.77
N THR A 315 -10.67 6.65 -9.41
CA THR A 315 -9.59 5.96 -10.10
C THR A 315 -10.09 4.68 -10.78
N PRO A 316 -10.25 4.65 -12.12
CA PRO A 316 -10.74 3.48 -12.85
C PRO A 316 -9.93 2.19 -12.66
N ALA A 317 -8.65 2.31 -12.24
CA ALA A 317 -7.78 1.17 -12.01
C ALA A 317 -8.34 0.17 -10.99
N TYR A 318 -8.98 0.66 -9.92
CA TYR A 318 -9.57 -0.22 -8.91
C TYR A 318 -10.68 -1.08 -9.51
N TYR A 319 -11.58 -0.47 -10.29
CA TYR A 319 -12.64 -1.19 -11.00
C TYR A 319 -12.08 -2.17 -12.03
N ALA A 320 -11.11 -1.73 -12.84
CA ALA A 320 -10.47 -2.59 -13.82
C ALA A 320 -9.83 -3.80 -13.14
N SER A 321 -9.13 -3.61 -12.03
CA SER A 321 -8.51 -4.70 -11.27
C SER A 321 -9.54 -5.69 -10.72
N ALA A 322 -10.68 -5.19 -10.20
CA ALA A 322 -11.76 -6.03 -9.69
C ALA A 322 -12.44 -6.84 -10.81
N ILE A 323 -12.70 -6.22 -11.96
CA ILE A 323 -13.27 -6.87 -13.15
C ILE A 323 -12.34 -7.97 -13.68
N LEU A 324 -11.03 -7.68 -13.69
CA LEU A 324 -10.01 -8.61 -14.18
C LEU A 324 -9.68 -9.70 -13.15
N ASN A 325 -10.25 -9.70 -11.94
CA ASN A 325 -10.06 -10.77 -10.98
C ASN A 325 -11.00 -11.96 -11.29
N PRO A 326 -10.48 -13.10 -11.76
CA PRO A 326 -11.31 -14.23 -12.18
C PRO A 326 -12.02 -14.97 -11.03
N VAL A 327 -11.77 -14.60 -9.77
CA VAL A 327 -12.48 -15.13 -8.60
C VAL A 327 -13.63 -14.22 -8.16
N SER A 328 -13.56 -12.93 -8.47
CA SER A 328 -14.63 -11.98 -8.16
C SER A 328 -15.71 -12.10 -9.24
N ARG A 329 -16.91 -12.57 -8.88
CA ARG A 329 -18.04 -12.48 -9.80
C ARG A 329 -18.48 -11.01 -9.84
N TRP A 330 -18.70 -10.47 -11.03
CA TRP A 330 -19.15 -9.08 -11.23
C TRP A 330 -20.40 -8.73 -10.40
N GLU A 331 -21.26 -9.71 -10.15
CA GLU A 331 -22.45 -9.58 -9.30
C GLU A 331 -22.10 -9.29 -7.83
N ASP A 332 -21.02 -9.87 -7.30
CA ASP A 332 -20.55 -9.67 -5.92
C ASP A 332 -19.97 -8.26 -5.74
N PHE A 333 -19.25 -7.74 -6.73
CA PHE A 333 -18.69 -6.38 -6.69
C PHE A 333 -19.79 -5.31 -6.79
N VAL A 334 -20.78 -5.50 -7.66
CA VAL A 334 -21.93 -4.57 -7.77
C VAL A 334 -22.84 -4.67 -6.54
N ALA A 335 -23.02 -5.87 -5.96
CA ALA A 335 -23.80 -6.07 -4.74
C ALA A 335 -23.11 -5.47 -3.51
N ALA A 336 -21.81 -5.71 -3.32
CA ALA A 336 -21.03 -5.14 -2.21
C ALA A 336 -21.06 -3.60 -2.21
N LYS A 337 -20.87 -2.99 -3.39
CA LYS A 337 -20.98 -1.53 -3.52
C LYS A 337 -22.41 -1.00 -3.40
N ARG A 338 -23.43 -1.74 -3.87
CA ARG A 338 -24.84 -1.33 -3.72
C ARG A 338 -25.32 -1.38 -2.29
N ILE A 339 -24.90 -2.39 -1.51
CA ILE A 339 -25.32 -2.56 -0.11
C ILE A 339 -24.86 -1.35 0.73
N PHE A 340 -23.66 -0.82 0.48
CA PHE A 340 -23.14 0.34 1.22
C PHE A 340 -23.54 1.72 0.66
N LEU A 341 -23.70 1.90 -0.65
CA LEU A 341 -24.05 3.21 -1.24
C LEU A 341 -25.56 3.50 -1.26
N PHE A 342 -26.44 2.49 -1.28
CA PHE A 342 -27.90 2.69 -1.40
C PHE A 342 -28.69 2.46 -0.09
N GLY A 343 -28.04 2.07 1.01
CA GLY A 343 -28.66 1.90 2.33
C GLY A 343 -29.22 3.16 2.99
N LYS A 344 -29.14 4.34 2.35
CA LYS A 344 -29.73 5.61 2.85
C LYS A 344 -30.98 6.08 2.09
N PHE A 345 -31.62 5.25 1.28
CA PHE A 345 -32.84 5.65 0.55
C PHE A 345 -34.03 4.71 0.73
N THR A 346 -34.32 4.21 1.93
CA THR A 346 -35.68 3.75 2.28
C THR A 346 -35.88 3.81 3.80
N GLU A 347 -36.29 4.97 4.32
CA GLU A 347 -37.22 5.07 5.45
C GLU A 347 -37.67 6.52 5.62
N SER A 348 -38.45 6.99 4.66
CA SER A 348 -39.44 8.06 4.89
C SER A 348 -40.48 8.02 3.78
N GLY A 349 -41.62 7.43 4.09
CA GLY A 349 -42.87 7.56 3.35
C GLY A 349 -43.90 6.53 3.83
N PRO A 350 -45.19 6.88 3.94
CA PRO A 350 -45.84 8.12 3.53
C PRO A 350 -45.80 9.24 4.58
#